data_AF-A0A653Q127-F1
#
_entry.id   AF-A0A653Q127-F1
#
_cell.length_a   1.000
_cell.length_b   1.000
_cell.length_c   1.000
_cell.angle_alpha   90.00
_cell.angle_beta   90.00
_cell.angle_gamma   90.00
#
_symmetry.space_group_name_H-M   'P 1'
#
loop_
_entity.id
_entity.type
_entity.pdbx_description
1 polymer ?
#
loop_
_entity_poly.entity_id
_entity_poly.type
_entity_poly.pdbx_seq_one_letter_code
_entity_poly.pdbx_strand_id
1 'polypeptide(L)'
;MNKNDLDHSQTPIALREINEQIAAQFESSSESDFSELKALLVRRDSVIKEHLETLAPENKQEFANLELDVNNRLKEMAQSLLEEAKDDITRFVRSRSAVKKYK
;
A
#
# COMPACT_ATOMS: atom_id res chain seq x y z
N MET A 1 4.27 8.35 0.69
CA MET A 1 3.56 8.09 1.96
C MET A 1 4.61 7.89 3.02
N ASN A 2 4.41 8.41 4.23
CA ASN A 2 5.38 8.19 5.31
C ASN A 2 5.00 6.92 6.10
N LYS A 3 6.00 6.26 6.70
CA LYS A 3 5.79 5.17 7.65
C LYS A 3 4.70 5.48 8.70
N ASN A 4 4.64 6.73 9.16
CA ASN A 4 3.68 7.20 10.16
C ASN A 4 2.21 7.13 9.72
N ASP A 5 1.94 6.97 8.43
CA ASP A 5 0.58 6.82 7.90
C ASP A 5 0.07 5.38 8.02
N LEU A 6 0.98 4.42 8.26
CA LEU A 6 0.70 2.98 8.40
C LEU A 6 0.78 2.47 9.84
N ASP A 7 1.44 3.22 10.71
CA ASP A 7 1.56 2.92 12.13
C ASP A 7 0.46 3.63 12.93
N HIS A 8 -0.02 2.97 13.97
CA HIS A 8 -0.91 3.52 14.99
C HIS A 8 -0.41 3.14 16.39
N SER A 9 -1.12 3.59 17.43
CA SER A 9 -0.75 3.43 18.84
C SER A 9 -0.55 1.97 19.28
N GLN A 10 -1.18 1.01 18.61
CA GLN A 10 -1.16 -0.41 18.94
C GLN A 10 -0.39 -1.26 17.91
N THR A 11 0.31 -0.66 16.96
CA THR A 11 1.05 -1.41 15.94
C THR A 11 2.21 -2.18 16.57
N PRO A 12 2.24 -3.52 16.47
CA PRO A 12 3.31 -4.35 17.02
C PRO A 12 4.59 -4.19 16.21
N ILE A 13 5.74 -4.47 16.84
CA ILE A 13 7.08 -4.30 16.23
C ILE A 13 7.19 -5.06 14.89
N ALA A 14 6.71 -6.30 14.84
CA ALA A 14 6.72 -7.12 13.63
C ALA A 14 5.95 -6.48 12.46
N LEU A 15 4.93 -5.67 12.75
CA LEU A 15 4.14 -4.98 11.74
C LEU A 15 4.81 -3.67 11.29
N ARG A 16 5.53 -2.98 12.19
CA ARG A 16 6.29 -1.76 11.86
C ARG A 16 7.35 -2.00 10.81
N GLU A 17 8.07 -3.13 10.90
CA GLU A 17 9.10 -3.50 9.90
C GLU A 17 8.49 -3.71 8.50
N ILE A 18 7.28 -4.29 8.45
CA ILE A 18 6.56 -4.50 7.18
C ILE A 18 6.02 -3.16 6.66
N ASN A 19 5.48 -2.31 7.54
CA ASN A 19 5.01 -0.98 7.18
C ASN A 19 6.15 -0.08 6.63
N GLU A 20 7.35 -0.18 7.19
CA GLU A 20 8.55 0.50 6.65
C GLU A 20 8.87 0.06 5.22
N GLN A 21 8.88 -1.25 4.96
CA GLN A 21 9.14 -1.79 3.63
C GLN A 21 8.07 -1.36 2.63
N ILE A 22 6.80 -1.35 3.04
CA ILE A 22 5.71 -0.86 2.21
C ILE A 22 5.91 0.63 1.90
N ALA A 23 6.18 1.48 2.90
CA ALA A 23 6.42 2.90 2.70
C ALA A 23 7.60 3.16 1.76
N ALA A 24 8.70 2.42 1.92
CA ALA A 24 9.86 2.50 1.03
C ALA A 24 9.52 2.13 -0.43
N GLN A 25 8.68 1.13 -0.65
CA GLN A 25 8.21 0.78 -2.01
C GLN A 25 7.41 1.92 -2.65
N PHE A 26 6.56 2.61 -1.88
CA PHE A 26 5.83 3.79 -2.36
C PHE A 26 6.73 5.03 -2.60
N GLU A 27 7.90 5.13 -1.95
CA GLU A 27 8.85 6.21 -2.16
C GLU A 27 9.81 5.94 -3.33
N SER A 28 10.10 4.68 -3.64
CA SER A 28 10.97 4.31 -4.75
C SER A 28 10.30 4.65 -6.08
N SER A 29 10.85 5.64 -6.78
CA SER A 29 10.31 6.17 -8.06
C SER A 29 10.63 5.28 -9.28
N SER A 30 11.28 4.13 -9.06
CA SER A 30 11.54 3.11 -10.07
C SER A 30 10.39 2.11 -10.07
N GLU A 31 9.84 1.80 -11.26
CA GLU A 31 8.78 0.80 -11.52
C GLU A 31 8.44 -0.03 -10.27
N SER A 32 7.51 0.48 -9.45
CA SER A 32 7.14 -0.19 -8.21
C SER A 32 6.77 -1.62 -8.55
N ASP A 33 7.53 -2.61 -8.06
CA ASP A 33 7.22 -3.99 -8.34
C ASP A 33 5.93 -4.33 -7.60
N PHE A 34 4.80 -4.23 -8.31
CA PHE A 34 3.49 -4.54 -7.77
C PHE A 34 3.43 -5.97 -7.20
N SER A 35 4.31 -6.88 -7.66
CA SER A 35 4.47 -8.22 -7.09
C SER A 35 5.04 -8.16 -5.67
N GLU A 36 6.10 -7.38 -5.47
CA GLU A 36 6.74 -7.19 -4.17
C GLU A 36 5.80 -6.48 -3.20
N LEU A 37 5.13 -5.41 -3.64
CA LEU A 37 4.12 -4.72 -2.84
C LEU A 37 2.98 -5.68 -2.42
N LYS A 38 2.51 -6.53 -3.34
CA LYS A 38 1.50 -7.54 -3.03
C LYS A 38 1.99 -8.55 -2.01
N ALA A 39 3.24 -9.02 -2.12
CA ALA A 39 3.84 -9.94 -1.15
C ALA A 39 3.92 -9.31 0.25
N LEU A 40 4.33 -8.04 0.34
CA LEU A 40 4.38 -7.30 1.60
C LEU A 40 2.98 -7.14 2.22
N LEU A 41 1.95 -6.82 1.41
CA LEU A 41 0.57 -6.71 1.88
C LEU A 41 0.00 -8.04 2.41
N VAL A 42 0.31 -9.15 1.73
CA VAL A 42 -0.09 -10.50 2.21
C VAL A 42 0.60 -10.82 3.52
N ARG A 43 1.91 -10.54 3.63
CA ARG A 43 2.66 -10.74 4.87
C ARG A 43 2.11 -9.88 6.01
N ARG A 44 1.74 -8.63 5.72
CA ARG A 44 1.09 -7.70 6.65
C ARG A 44 -0.22 -8.29 7.20
N ASP A 45 -1.08 -8.78 6.32
CA ASP A 45 -2.37 -9.41 6.69
C ASP A 45 -2.18 -10.65 7.57
N SER A 46 -1.19 -11.50 7.27
CA SER A 46 -0.87 -12.66 8.12
C SER A 46 -0.46 -12.24 9.53
N VAL A 47 0.43 -11.26 9.68
CA VAL A 47 0.88 -10.77 11.00
C VAL A 47 -0.26 -10.13 11.78
N ILE A 48 -1.14 -9.39 11.13
CA ILE A 48 -2.34 -8.79 11.76
C ILE A 48 -3.26 -9.89 12.29
N LYS A 49 -3.54 -10.92 11.49
CA LYS A 49 -4.38 -12.06 11.91
C LYS A 49 -3.77 -12.82 13.08
N GLU A 50 -2.47 -13.10 13.01
CA GLU A 50 -1.75 -13.75 14.11
C GLU A 50 -1.82 -12.89 15.39
N HIS A 51 -1.61 -11.58 15.28
CA HIS A 51 -1.68 -10.68 16.43
C HIS A 51 -3.09 -10.63 17.03
N LEU A 52 -4.12 -10.53 16.17
CA LEU A 52 -5.53 -10.55 16.58
C LEU A 52 -5.90 -11.82 17.38
N GLU A 53 -5.33 -12.98 17.06
CA GLU A 53 -5.56 -14.22 17.82
C GLU A 53 -4.91 -14.21 19.21
N THR A 54 -3.88 -13.38 19.43
CA THR A 54 -3.22 -13.25 20.74
C THR A 54 -3.88 -12.23 21.67
N LEU A 55 -4.77 -11.38 21.16
CA LEU A 55 -5.39 -10.29 21.91
C LEU A 55 -6.66 -10.73 22.63
N ALA A 56 -6.89 -10.15 23.82
CA ALA A 56 -8.17 -10.23 24.52
C ALA A 56 -9.30 -9.58 23.69
N PRO A 57 -10.57 -10.01 23.81
CA PRO A 57 -11.67 -9.55 22.96
C PRO A 57 -11.84 -8.02 22.92
N GLU A 58 -11.69 -7.34 24.06
CA GLU A 58 -11.74 -5.87 24.14
C GLU A 58 -10.65 -5.18 23.30
N ASN A 59 -9.40 -5.64 23.44
CA ASN A 59 -8.26 -5.09 22.70
C ASN A 59 -8.29 -5.51 21.22
N LYS A 60 -8.88 -6.66 20.90
CA LYS A 60 -9.06 -7.16 19.54
C LYS A 60 -9.93 -6.23 18.71
N GLN A 61 -11.02 -5.74 19.30
CA GLN A 61 -11.93 -4.81 18.62
C GLN A 61 -11.28 -3.45 18.39
N GLU A 62 -10.58 -2.91 19.39
CA GLU A 62 -9.87 -1.63 19.25
C GLU A 62 -8.78 -1.71 18.17
N PHE A 63 -7.93 -2.75 18.23
CA PHE A 63 -6.86 -2.97 17.26
C PHE A 63 -7.43 -3.15 15.85
N ALA A 64 -8.49 -3.94 15.68
CA ALA A 64 -9.13 -4.15 14.37
C ALA A 64 -9.68 -2.86 13.75
N ASN A 65 -10.23 -1.95 14.55
CA ASN A 65 -10.71 -0.65 14.06
C ASN A 65 -9.55 0.24 13.56
N LEU A 66 -8.46 0.30 14.33
CA LEU A 66 -7.28 1.06 13.93
C LEU A 66 -6.64 0.49 12.65
N GLU A 67 -6.58 -0.84 12.53
CA GLU A 67 -6.07 -1.51 11.34
C GLU A 67 -6.99 -1.34 10.12
N LEU A 68 -8.29 -1.23 10.32
CA LEU A 68 -9.24 -0.94 9.25
C LEU A 68 -8.98 0.43 8.63
N ASP A 69 -8.71 1.45 9.46
CA ASP A 69 -8.36 2.79 8.98
C ASP A 69 -7.08 2.79 8.17
N VAL A 70 -6.04 2.08 8.63
CA VAL A 70 -4.79 1.92 7.87
C VAL A 70 -5.03 1.18 6.54
N ASN A 71 -5.83 0.12 6.55
CA ASN A 71 -6.16 -0.64 5.34
C ASN A 71 -6.93 0.20 4.32
N ASN A 72 -7.83 1.07 4.76
CA ASN A 72 -8.55 1.98 3.88
C ASN A 72 -7.60 2.98 3.20
N ARG A 73 -6.65 3.54 3.96
CA ARG A 73 -5.61 4.42 3.39
C ARG A 73 -4.75 3.70 2.36
N LEU A 74 -4.28 2.49 2.68
CA LEU A 74 -3.52 1.64 1.75
C LEU A 74 -4.30 1.38 0.46
N LYS A 75 -5.60 1.11 0.57
CA LYS A 75 -6.48 0.89 -0.58
C LYS A 75 -6.63 2.13 -1.45
N GLU A 76 -6.89 3.29 -0.85
CA GLU A 76 -7.03 4.55 -1.58
C GLU A 76 -5.76 4.86 -2.38
N MET A 77 -4.59 4.68 -1.78
CA MET A 77 -3.33 4.89 -2.47
C MET A 77 -3.07 3.89 -3.60
N ALA A 78 -3.35 2.61 -3.38
CA ALA A 78 -3.22 1.61 -4.44
C ALA A 78 -4.12 1.94 -5.64
N GLN A 79 -5.30 2.53 -5.38
CA GLN A 79 -6.18 3.05 -6.41
C GLN A 79 -5.58 4.28 -7.11
N SER A 80 -5.01 5.24 -6.38
CA SER A 80 -4.33 6.40 -6.97
C SER A 80 -3.16 5.99 -7.87
N LEU A 81 -2.30 5.06 -7.43
CA LEU A 81 -1.20 4.54 -8.27
C LEU A 81 -1.71 3.89 -9.55
N LEU A 82 -2.82 3.14 -9.48
CA LEU A 82 -3.42 2.50 -10.64
C LEU A 82 -3.96 3.54 -11.64
N GLU A 83 -4.60 4.61 -11.15
CA GLU A 83 -5.09 5.69 -12.01
C GLU A 83 -3.94 6.48 -12.65
N GLU A 84 -2.87 6.79 -11.90
CA GLU A 84 -1.66 7.43 -12.45
C GLU A 84 -1.03 6.58 -13.58
N ALA A 85 -0.89 5.27 -13.37
CA ALA A 85 -0.38 4.36 -14.39
C ALA A 85 -1.25 4.33 -15.67
N LYS A 86 -2.59 4.39 -15.53
CA LYS A 86 -3.52 4.46 -16.68
C LYS A 86 -3.38 5.78 -17.45
N ASP A 87 -3.23 6.88 -16.72
CA ASP A 87 -3.06 8.21 -17.31
C ASP A 87 -1.74 8.30 -18.11
N ASP A 88 -0.65 7.74 -17.58
CA ASP A 88 0.64 7.70 -18.25
C ASP A 88 0.61 6.87 -19.54
N ILE A 89 -0.03 5.70 -19.51
CA ILE A 89 -0.26 4.89 -20.73
C ILE A 89 -1.08 5.69 -21.76
N THR A 90 -2.12 6.38 -21.31
CA THR A 90 -2.99 7.18 -22.17
C THR A 90 -2.23 8.33 -22.83
N ARG A 91 -1.40 9.06 -22.07
CA ARG A 91 -0.51 10.12 -22.57
C ARG A 91 0.51 9.56 -23.56
N PHE A 92 1.13 8.42 -23.25
CA PHE A 92 2.08 7.76 -24.14
C PHE A 92 1.44 7.37 -25.48
N VAL A 93 0.25 6.75 -25.49
CA VAL A 93 -0.48 6.40 -26.72
C VAL A 93 -0.84 7.64 -27.54
N ARG A 94 -1.27 8.73 -26.89
CA ARG A 94 -1.57 10.01 -27.57
C ARG A 94 -0.31 10.62 -28.17
N SER A 95 0.81 10.64 -27.44
CA SER A 95 2.10 11.15 -27.94
C SER A 95 2.58 10.35 -29.17
N ARG A 96 2.48 9.02 -29.13
CA ARG A 96 2.83 8.13 -30.26
C ARG A 96 1.95 8.38 -31.48
N SER A 97 0.66 8.65 -31.27
CA SER A 97 -0.29 8.96 -32.33
C SER A 97 -0.04 10.33 -32.95
N ALA A 98 0.36 11.32 -32.13
CA ALA A 98 0.74 12.65 -32.60
C ALA A 98 2.01 12.60 -33.46
N VAL A 99 3.06 11.87 -33.03
CA VAL A 99 4.31 11.71 -33.81
C VAL A 99 4.04 11.05 -35.17
N LYS A 100 3.08 10.11 -35.26
CA LYS A 100 2.67 9.50 -36.54
C LYS A 100 1.94 10.45 -37.50
N LYS A 101 1.33 11.54 -37.01
CA LYS A 101 0.64 12.54 -37.85
C LYS A 101 1.58 13.57 -38.49
N TYR A 102 2.82 13.67 -38.02
CA TYR A 102 3.85 14.57 -38.56
C TYR A 102 4.86 13.84 -39.45
N LYS A 103 4.60 12.58 -39.83
CA LYS A 103 5.37 11.82 -40.83
C LYS A 103 4.65 11.78 -42.17
#